data_AF-A0A7C6QM28-F1
#
_entry.id   AF-A0A7C6QM28-F1
#
_cell.length_a   1.000
_cell.length_b   1.000
_cell.length_c   1.000
_cell.angle_alpha   90.00
_cell.angle_beta   90.00
_cell.angle_gamma   90.00
#
_symmetry.space_group_name_H-M   'P 1'
#
loop_
_entity.id
_entity.type
_entity.pdbx_description
1 polymer ?
#
loop_
_entity_poly.entity_id
_entity_poly.type
_entity_poly.pdbx_seq_one_letter_code
_entity_poly.pdbx_strand_id
1 'polypeptide(L)'
;RRYNAFSLDEPILAEEGEVGRQLADPSPGPLECLERAELQQQIYAALDRLSEVHRTVLVLHDLQGLRYDEVARLMGCSVGTVKSRLFYARRKLSQLLADYCLE
;
A
#
# COMPACT_ATOMS: atom_id res chain seq x y z
N ARG A 1 13.93 22.79 -20.60
CA ARG A 1 14.33 21.42 -20.22
C ARG A 1 14.57 20.65 -21.52
N ARG A 2 15.83 20.42 -21.95
CA ARG A 2 16.14 19.62 -23.15
C ARG A 2 15.94 18.16 -22.78
N TYR A 3 15.11 17.43 -23.53
CA TYR A 3 15.06 15.98 -23.44
C TYR A 3 16.30 15.43 -24.14
N ASN A 4 17.09 14.63 -23.44
CA ASN A 4 18.13 13.83 -24.08
C ASN A 4 17.43 12.68 -24.79
N ALA A 5 17.23 12.83 -26.10
CA ALA A 5 16.68 11.79 -26.94
C ALA A 5 17.86 11.08 -27.63
N PHE A 6 17.90 9.76 -27.53
CA PHE A 6 18.85 8.93 -28.24
C PHE A 6 18.10 7.91 -29.08
N SER A 7 18.71 7.47 -30.18
CA SER A 7 18.15 6.36 -30.97
C SER A 7 18.27 5.06 -30.18
N LEU A 8 17.23 4.22 -30.24
CA LEU A 8 17.25 2.89 -29.61
C LEU A 8 18.09 1.90 -30.42
N ASP A 9 18.17 2.10 -31.73
CA ASP A 9 18.91 1.24 -32.67
C ASP A 9 20.39 1.61 -32.77
N GLU A 10 20.83 2.68 -32.09
CA GLU A 10 22.23 3.06 -32.04
C GLU A 10 22.97 2.17 -31.03
N PRO A 11 23.99 1.42 -31.46
CA PRO A 11 24.75 0.55 -30.58
C PRO A 11 25.55 1.37 -29.56
N ILE A 12 25.66 0.85 -28.34
CA ILE A 12 26.58 1.34 -27.33
C ILE A 12 27.95 0.70 -27.59
N LEU A 13 28.99 1.51 -27.73
CA LEU A 13 30.37 1.04 -27.81
C LEU A 13 30.85 0.65 -26.40
N ALA A 14 31.01 -0.65 -26.16
CA ALA A 14 31.60 -1.20 -24.95
C ALA A 14 33.03 -1.71 -25.24
N GLU A 15 33.81 -2.01 -24.20
CA GLU A 15 35.20 -2.47 -24.37
C GLU A 15 35.30 -3.83 -25.10
N GLU A 16 34.24 -4.65 -25.06
CA GLU A 16 34.13 -5.94 -25.74
C GLU A 16 33.26 -5.88 -27.02
N GLY A 17 33.13 -4.71 -27.64
CA GLY A 17 32.43 -4.53 -28.92
C GLY A 17 31.15 -3.72 -28.84
N GLU A 18 30.33 -3.80 -29.90
CA GLU A 18 29.05 -3.10 -30.00
C GLU A 18 27.94 -3.88 -29.29
N VAL A 19 27.28 -3.25 -28.32
CA VAL A 19 26.12 -3.82 -27.63
C VAL A 19 24.86 -3.00 -27.92
N GLY A 20 23.75 -3.68 -28.22
CA GLY A 20 22.47 -3.03 -28.42
C GLY A 20 21.97 -2.36 -27.14
N ARG A 21 21.23 -1.25 -27.27
CA ARG A 21 20.64 -0.56 -26.13
C ARG A 21 19.55 -1.44 -25.51
N GLN A 22 19.78 -1.98 -24.33
CA GLN A 22 18.79 -2.76 -23.60
C GLN A 22 18.20 -1.90 -22.47
N LEU A 23 16.91 -1.60 -22.57
CA LEU A 23 16.18 -0.91 -21.52
C LEU A 23 15.62 -1.94 -20.53
N ALA A 24 15.79 -1.68 -19.25
CA ALA A 24 15.10 -2.45 -18.22
C ALA A 24 13.59 -2.25 -18.36
N ASP A 25 12.83 -3.32 -18.17
CA ASP A 25 11.39 -3.22 -18.00
C ASP A 25 11.12 -2.43 -16.71
N PRO A 26 10.36 -1.31 -16.75
CA PRO A 26 10.01 -0.56 -15.56
C PRO A 26 8.98 -1.28 -14.67
N SER A 27 8.45 -2.42 -15.13
CA SER A 27 7.52 -3.24 -14.35
C SER A 27 8.22 -3.86 -13.14
N PRO A 28 7.49 -4.05 -12.02
CA PRO A 28 8.02 -4.72 -10.84
C PRO A 28 8.60 -6.09 -11.17
N GLY A 29 9.76 -6.40 -10.59
CA GLY A 29 10.37 -7.72 -10.73
C GLY A 29 9.55 -8.82 -10.03
N PRO A 30 9.83 -10.10 -10.30
CA PRO A 30 9.14 -11.22 -9.64
C PRO A 30 9.24 -11.19 -8.11
N LEU A 31 10.41 -10.81 -7.58
CA LEU A 31 10.64 -10.68 -6.13
C LEU A 31 9.77 -9.58 -5.52
N GLU A 32 9.76 -8.40 -6.13
CA GLU A 32 8.93 -7.28 -5.67
C GLU A 32 7.43 -7.61 -5.73
N CYS A 33 7.00 -8.34 -6.77
CA CYS A 33 5.63 -8.84 -6.86
C CYS A 33 5.28 -9.79 -5.70
N LEU A 34 6.21 -10.69 -5.34
CA LEU A 34 6.02 -11.64 -4.23
C LEU A 34 5.95 -10.90 -2.89
N GLU A 35 6.90 -10.02 -2.60
CA GLU A 35 6.94 -9.22 -1.37
C GLU A 35 5.65 -8.41 -1.18
N ARG A 36 5.15 -7.79 -2.26
CA ARG A 36 3.86 -7.06 -2.24
C ARG A 36 2.68 -7.98 -1.96
N ALA A 37 2.67 -9.19 -2.54
CA ALA A 37 1.60 -10.16 -2.32
C ALA A 37 1.59 -10.66 -0.87
N GLU A 38 2.76 -10.96 -0.30
CA GLU A 38 2.92 -11.37 1.09
C GLU A 38 2.45 -10.26 2.05
N LEU A 39 2.94 -9.02 1.87
CA LEU A 39 2.49 -7.88 2.66
C LEU A 39 0.97 -7.70 2.60
N GLN A 40 0.40 -7.81 1.41
CA GLN A 40 -1.04 -7.70 1.22
C GLN A 40 -1.80 -8.80 1.99
N GLN A 41 -1.35 -10.06 1.93
CA GLN A 41 -1.95 -11.16 2.69
C GLN A 41 -1.92 -10.89 4.20
N GLN A 42 -0.82 -10.35 4.71
CA GLN A 42 -0.68 -10.05 6.14
C GLN A 42 -1.59 -8.91 6.59
N ILE A 43 -1.72 -7.86 5.77
CA ILE A 43 -2.68 -6.78 6.02
C ILE A 43 -4.10 -7.34 6.10
N TYR A 44 -4.50 -8.19 5.15
CA TYR A 44 -5.83 -8.81 5.17
C TYR A 44 -6.04 -9.69 6.41
N ALA A 45 -5.06 -10.53 6.75
CA ALA A 45 -5.12 -11.36 7.95
C ALA A 45 -5.23 -10.52 9.24
N ALA A 46 -4.52 -9.38 9.30
CA ALA A 46 -4.60 -8.48 10.44
C ALA A 46 -5.96 -7.76 10.52
N LEU A 47 -6.53 -7.35 9.39
CA LEU A 47 -7.87 -6.77 9.33
C LEU A 47 -8.95 -7.75 9.80
N ASP A 48 -8.83 -9.04 9.45
CA ASP A 48 -9.77 -10.08 9.88
C ASP A 48 -9.70 -10.40 11.38
N ARG A 49 -8.59 -10.06 12.03
CA ARG A 49 -8.44 -10.16 13.50
C ARG A 49 -9.04 -8.97 14.24
N LEU A 50 -9.46 -7.91 13.55
CA LEU A 50 -10.20 -6.81 14.17
C LEU A 50 -11.66 -7.22 14.38
N SER A 51 -12.29 -6.66 15.42
CA SER A 51 -13.74 -6.78 15.54
C SER A 51 -14.42 -6.12 14.34
N GLU A 52 -15.58 -6.63 13.94
CA GLU A 52 -16.33 -6.11 12.80
C GLU A 52 -16.52 -4.59 12.91
N VAL A 53 -16.88 -4.10 14.10
CA VAL A 53 -17.06 -2.67 14.37
C VAL A 53 -15.79 -1.86 14.13
N HIS A 54 -14.61 -2.37 14.53
CA HIS A 54 -13.33 -1.70 14.33
C HIS A 54 -12.91 -1.71 12.86
N ARG A 55 -13.06 -2.86 12.19
CA ARG A 55 -12.78 -3.00 10.76
C ARG A 55 -13.67 -2.06 9.93
N THR A 56 -14.97 -2.01 10.22
CA THR A 56 -15.92 -1.18 9.48
C THR A 56 -15.59 0.31 9.60
N VAL A 57 -15.34 0.85 10.80
CA VAL A 57 -15.00 2.28 10.91
C VAL A 57 -13.68 2.61 10.20
N LEU A 58 -12.71 1.71 10.23
CA LEU A 58 -11.41 1.89 9.61
C LEU A 58 -11.52 1.86 8.08
N VAL A 59 -12.28 0.91 7.51
CA VAL A 59 -12.51 0.85 6.06
C VAL A 59 -13.26 2.08 5.56
N LEU A 60 -14.34 2.49 6.24
CA LEU A 60 -15.13 3.65 5.82
C LEU A 60 -14.29 4.94 5.86
N HIS A 61 -13.52 5.16 6.92
CA HIS A 61 -12.76 6.40 7.08
C HIS A 61 -11.41 6.39 6.33
N ASP A 62 -10.57 5.38 6.57
CA ASP A 62 -9.18 5.37 6.11
C ASP A 62 -9.04 4.90 4.65
N LEU A 63 -9.92 4.00 4.18
CA LEU A 63 -9.88 3.48 2.82
C LEU A 63 -10.84 4.22 1.87
N GLN A 64 -12.07 4.46 2.31
CA GLN A 64 -13.08 5.12 1.47
C GLN A 64 -13.11 6.65 1.64
N GLY A 65 -12.37 7.19 2.61
CA GLY A 65 -12.22 8.64 2.78
C GLY A 65 -13.45 9.35 3.36
N LEU A 66 -14.40 8.62 3.94
CA LEU A 66 -15.60 9.25 4.54
C LEU A 66 -15.21 10.10 5.74
N ARG A 67 -15.90 11.22 5.94
CA ARG A 67 -15.70 12.07 7.11
C ARG A 67 -16.31 11.43 8.36
N TYR A 68 -15.83 11.84 9.54
CA TYR A 68 -16.32 11.30 10.82
C TYR A 68 -17.85 11.38 10.99
N ASP A 69 -18.49 12.46 10.52
CA ASP A 69 -19.93 12.66 10.59
C ASP A 69 -20.72 11.71 9.67
N GLU A 70 -20.15 11.37 8.50
CA GLU A 70 -20.75 10.41 7.56
C GLU A 70 -20.68 9.00 8.12
N VAL A 71 -19.53 8.61 8.66
CA VAL A 71 -19.35 7.31 9.31
C VAL A 71 -20.28 7.18 10.52
N ALA A 72 -20.41 8.23 11.33
CA ALA A 72 -21.31 8.25 12.48
C ALA A 72 -22.77 8.03 12.06
N ARG A 73 -23.23 8.70 11.00
CA ARG A 73 -24.58 8.52 10.42
C ARG A 73 -24.80 7.09 9.92
N LEU A 74 -23.88 6.54 9.13
CA LEU A 74 -23.99 5.18 8.59
C LEU A 74 -24.01 4.10 9.68
N MET A 75 -23.22 4.31 10.75
CA MET A 75 -23.09 3.36 11.86
C MET A 75 -24.12 3.55 12.96
N GLY A 76 -24.99 4.58 12.87
CA GLY A 76 -25.98 4.90 13.90
C GLY A 76 -25.35 5.22 15.27
N CYS A 77 -24.20 5.88 15.31
CA CYS A 77 -23.48 6.18 16.56
C CYS A 77 -22.98 7.63 16.62
N SER A 78 -22.40 8.05 17.75
CA SER A 78 -21.86 9.41 17.89
C SER A 78 -20.52 9.57 17.17
N VAL A 79 -20.20 10.80 16.74
CA VAL A 79 -18.85 11.12 16.21
C VAL A 79 -17.74 10.79 17.22
N GLY A 80 -18.00 10.98 18.52
CA GLY A 80 -17.06 10.59 19.58
C GLY A 80 -16.79 9.08 19.60
N THR A 81 -17.83 8.27 19.37
CA THR A 81 -17.73 6.80 19.24
C THR A 81 -16.93 6.40 18.00
N VAL A 82 -17.09 7.10 16.87
CA VAL A 82 -16.27 6.84 15.67
C VAL A 82 -14.80 7.12 15.96
N LYS A 83 -14.48 8.27 16.56
CA LYS A 83 -13.11 8.65 16.92
C LYS A 83 -12.45 7.63 17.86
N SER A 84 -13.16 7.20 18.91
CA SER A 84 -12.62 6.21 19.84
C SER A 84 -12.44 4.84 19.18
N ARG A 85 -13.41 4.37 18.38
CA ARG A 85 -13.28 3.11 17.63
C ARG A 85 -12.11 3.14 16.66
N LEU A 86 -11.90 4.24 15.94
CA LEU A 86 -10.74 4.40 15.03
C LEU A 86 -9.41 4.35 15.79
N PHE A 87 -9.32 5.03 16.93
CA PHE A 87 -8.12 4.97 17.78
C PHE A 87 -7.78 3.53 18.18
N TYR A 88 -8.76 2.78 18.70
CA TYR A 88 -8.54 1.39 19.10
C TYR A 88 -8.30 0.46 17.91
N ALA A 89 -8.99 0.66 16.79
CA ALA A 89 -8.79 -0.10 15.56
C ALA A 89 -7.35 0.04 15.04
N ARG A 90 -6.86 1.28 14.89
CA ARG A 90 -5.49 1.56 14.42
C ARG A 90 -4.44 1.04 15.39
N ARG A 91 -4.62 1.23 16.69
CA ARG A 91 -3.70 0.68 17.71
C ARG A 91 -3.65 -0.84 17.64
N LYS A 92 -4.79 -1.52 17.49
CA LYS A 92 -4.83 -2.98 17.39
C LYS A 92 -4.18 -3.45 16.08
N LEU A 93 -4.47 -2.78 14.96
CA LEU A 93 -3.88 -3.09 13.66
C LEU A 93 -2.36 -2.92 13.69
N SER A 94 -1.86 -1.83 14.27
CA SER A 94 -0.42 -1.61 14.45
C SER A 94 0.23 -2.70 15.31
N GLN A 95 -0.41 -3.16 16.38
CA GLN A 95 0.10 -4.28 17.17
C GLN A 95 0.13 -5.60 16.39
N LEU A 96 -0.85 -5.82 15.50
CA LEU A 96 -0.93 -7.03 14.68
C LEU A 96 0.11 -7.05 13.56
N LEU A 97 0.57 -5.88 13.13
CA LEU A 97 1.55 -5.70 12.06
C LEU A 97 2.94 -5.30 12.58
N ALA A 98 3.15 -5.26 13.90
CA ALA A 98 4.38 -4.76 14.51
C ALA A 98 5.64 -5.51 14.03
N ASP A 99 5.50 -6.82 13.82
CA ASP A 99 6.58 -7.70 13.36
C ASP A 99 7.02 -7.38 11.91
N TYR A 100 6.16 -6.72 11.12
CA TYR A 100 6.43 -6.36 9.72
C TYR A 100 6.99 -4.94 9.52
N CYS A 101 6.98 -4.10 10.56
CA CYS A 101 7.59 -2.77 10.50
C CYS A 101 9.06 -2.77 10.96
N LEU A 102 9.61 -3.94 11.34
CA LEU A 102 10.96 -4.09 11.90
C LEU A 102 11.99 -4.70 10.93
N GLU A 103 11.65 -4.84 9.64
CA GLU A 103 12.58 -5.26 8.59
C GLU A 103 12.86 -4.13 7.59
#